data_AF-A0A7V3A8Y3-F1
#
_entry.id   AF-A0A7V3A8Y3-F1
#
_cell.length_a   1.000
_cell.length_b   1.000
_cell.length_c   1.000
_cell.angle_alpha   90.00
_cell.angle_beta   90.00
_cell.angle_gamma   90.00
#
_symmetry.space_group_name_H-M   'P 1'
#
loop_
_entity.id
_entity.type
_entity.pdbx_description
1 polymer ?
#
loop_
_entity_poly.entity_id
_entity_poly.type
_entity_poly.pdbx_seq_one_letter_code
_entity_poly.pdbx_strand_id
1 'polypeptide(L)' 'MRKAKALVLAILIGWSLFLASPALTGAEEEDSCLTEWRKCRAEAMKADTSVFVTTVTLTACDLEKFYCYLARIF' A
#
# COMPACT_ATOMS: atom_id res chain seq x y z
N MET A 1 -38.96 -24.79 -2.42
CA MET A 1 -38.51 -23.44 -2.88
C MET A 1 -38.04 -22.51 -1.74
N ARG A 2 -38.77 -22.36 -0.62
CA ARG A 2 -38.39 -21.40 0.46
C ARG A 2 -37.04 -21.68 1.13
N LYS A 3 -36.69 -22.96 1.35
CA LYS A 3 -35.43 -23.37 1.98
C LYS A 3 -34.18 -23.04 1.15
N ALA A 4 -34.29 -23.14 -0.18
CA ALA A 4 -33.19 -22.80 -1.09
C ALA A 4 -32.90 -21.28 -1.09
N LYS A 5 -33.95 -20.44 -1.03
CA LYS A 5 -33.78 -18.98 -0.93
C LYS A 5 -33.12 -18.55 0.38
N ALA A 6 -33.47 -19.20 1.48
CA ALA A 6 -32.85 -18.93 2.78
C ALA A 6 -31.36 -19.30 2.80
N LEU A 7 -30.99 -20.41 2.15
CA LEU A 7 -29.60 -20.86 2.07
C LEU A 7 -28.74 -19.90 1.23
N VAL A 8 -29.27 -19.42 0.10
CA VAL A 8 -28.59 -18.42 -0.74
C VAL A 8 -28.39 -17.11 0.02
N LEU A 9 -29.38 -16.65 0.79
CA LEU A 9 -29.25 -15.44 1.61
C LEU A 9 -28.18 -15.61 2.69
N ALA A 10 -28.13 -16.75 3.36
CA ALA A 10 -27.14 -17.02 4.40
C ALA A 10 -25.71 -17.02 3.83
N ILE A 11 -25.52 -17.58 2.63
CA ILE A 11 -24.23 -17.56 1.94
C ILE A 11 -23.83 -16.13 1.58
N LEU A 12 -24.75 -15.34 1.00
CA LEU A 12 -24.46 -13.94 0.64
C LEU A 12 -24.10 -13.09 1.86
N ILE A 13 -24.81 -13.27 2.98
CA ILE A 13 -24.53 -12.55 4.23
C ILE A 13 -23.16 -12.97 4.78
N GLY A 14 -22.88 -14.28 4.83
CA GLY A 14 -21.58 -14.79 5.27
C GLY A 14 -20.42 -14.25 4.42
N TRP A 15 -20.59 -14.20 3.10
CA TRP A 15 -19.60 -13.63 2.18
C TRP A 15 -19.42 -12.12 2.37
N SER A 16 -20.50 -11.38 2.59
CA SER A 16 -20.42 -9.94 2.83
C SER A 16 -19.67 -9.61 4.12
N LEU A 17 -19.89 -10.38 5.19
CA LEU A 17 -19.19 -10.23 6.47
C LEU A 17 -17.71 -10.65 6.36
N PHE A 18 -17.41 -11.68 5.57
CA PHE A 18 -16.04 -12.10 5.30
C PHE A 18 -15.26 -11.03 4.53
N LEU A 19 -15.85 -10.45 3.49
CA LEU A 19 -15.24 -9.37 2.69
C LEU A 19 -15.12 -8.05 3.47
N ALA A 20 -16.03 -7.79 4.41
CA ALA A 20 -15.96 -6.63 5.30
C ALA A 20 -14.98 -6.82 6.47
N SER A 21 -14.39 -8.02 6.64
CA SER A 21 -13.44 -8.27 7.71
C SER A 21 -12.14 -7.49 7.45
N PRO A 22 -11.74 -6.60 8.38
CA PRO A 22 -10.49 -5.83 8.25
C PRO A 22 -9.23 -6.71 8.27
N ALA A 23 -9.37 -8.00 8.60
CA ALA A 23 -8.29 -8.99 8.50
C ALA A 23 -7.88 -9.27 7.04
N LEU A 24 -8.77 -9.10 6.06
CA LEU A 24 -8.43 -9.23 4.63
C LEU A 24 -7.93 -7.91 4.02
N THR A 25 -8.30 -6.76 4.60
CA THR A 25 -7.90 -5.48 4.04
C THR A 25 -6.44 -5.15 4.28
N GLY A 26 -5.69 -6.00 5.01
CA GLY A 26 -4.25 -5.85 5.16
C GLY A 26 -3.87 -4.42 5.52
N ALA A 27 -4.65 -3.80 6.42
CA ALA A 27 -4.34 -2.49 6.97
C ALA A 27 -3.16 -2.69 7.94
N GLU A 28 -2.04 -3.14 7.40
CA GLU A 28 -0.75 -2.85 7.96
C GLU A 28 -0.68 -1.34 8.07
N GLU A 29 -0.37 -0.87 9.28
CA GLU A 29 -0.05 0.52 9.56
C GLU A 29 0.78 1.05 8.40
N GLU A 30 0.19 1.94 7.59
CA GLU A 30 0.81 2.34 6.32
C GLU A 30 2.18 2.90 6.64
N ASP A 31 3.23 2.17 6.25
CA ASP A 31 4.58 2.48 6.64
C ASP A 31 4.95 3.83 6.03
N SER A 32 4.97 4.86 6.87
CA SER A 32 5.19 6.24 6.44
C SER A 32 6.49 6.38 5.65
N CYS A 33 7.51 5.57 5.99
CA CYS A 33 8.75 5.47 5.23
C CYS A 33 8.53 4.98 3.79
N LEU A 34 7.64 4.02 3.56
CA LEU A 34 7.30 3.53 2.23
C LEU A 34 6.43 4.50 1.46
N THR A 35 5.54 5.23 2.13
CA THR A 35 4.65 6.20 1.49
C THR A 35 5.43 7.42 1.01
N GLU A 36 6.29 7.99 1.85
CA GLU A 36 7.16 9.10 1.46
C GLU A 36 8.16 8.68 0.37
N TRP A 37 8.75 7.49 0.47
CA TRP A 37 9.61 6.96 -0.58
C TRP A 37 8.88 6.83 -1.93
N ARG A 38 7.66 6.30 -1.94
CA ARG A 38 6.84 6.18 -3.15
C ARG A 38 6.55 7.53 -3.78
N LYS A 39 6.26 8.54 -2.95
CA LYS A 39 5.99 9.91 -3.38
C LYS A 39 7.23 10.55 -4.01
N CYS A 40 8.38 10.49 -3.34
CA CYS A 40 9.66 11.00 -3.85
C CYS A 40 9.99 10.39 -5.22
N ARG A 41 9.83 9.07 -5.35
CA ARG A 41 10.11 8.35 -6.60
C ARG A 41 9.15 8.74 -7.73
N ALA A 42 7.88 8.97 -7.43
CA ALA A 42 6.90 9.41 -8.40
C ALA A 42 7.20 10.84 -8.91
N GLU A 43 7.61 11.73 -8.02
CA GLU A 43 8.02 13.10 -8.38
C GLU A 43 9.30 13.11 -9.21
N ALA A 44 10.29 12.29 -8.85
CA ALA A 44 11.55 12.14 -9.60
C ALA A 44 11.32 11.67 -11.05
N MET A 45 10.38 10.76 -11.26
CA MET A 45 10.03 10.26 -12.61
C MET A 45 9.15 11.24 -13.41
N LYS A 46 8.43 12.13 -12.73
CA LYS A 46 7.59 13.16 -13.37
C LYS A 46 8.38 14.42 -13.73
N ALA A 47 9.48 14.68 -13.03
CA ALA A 47 10.39 15.75 -13.38
C ALA A 47 11.08 15.40 -14.70
N ASP A 48 10.61 15.98 -15.81
CA ASP A 48 11.22 15.90 -17.15
C ASP A 48 12.66 16.45 -17.14
N THR A 49 13.57 15.65 -16.59
CA THR A 49 14.97 15.96 -16.34
C THR A 49 15.85 15.00 -17.10
N SER A 50 17.15 15.32 -17.24
CA SER A 50 18.08 14.39 -17.87
C SER A 50 18.16 13.08 -17.07
N VAL A 51 18.38 11.95 -17.76
CA VAL A 51 18.50 10.61 -17.15
C VAL A 51 19.48 10.59 -15.97
N PHE A 52 20.56 11.37 -16.05
CA PHE A 52 21.53 11.51 -14.97
C PHE A 52 20.90 12.11 -13.71
N VAL A 53 20.19 13.24 -13.85
CA VAL A 53 19.50 13.91 -12.74
C VAL A 53 18.41 13.02 -12.16
N THR A 54 17.62 12.36 -13.00
CA THR A 54 16.62 11.38 -12.55
C THR A 54 17.26 10.24 -11.76
N THR A 55 18.42 9.74 -12.19
CA THR A 55 19.11 8.66 -11.47
C THR A 55 19.57 9.13 -10.10
N VAL A 56 20.15 10.34 -10.00
CA VAL A 56 20.59 10.90 -8.72
C VAL A 56 19.41 11.13 -7.78
N THR A 57 18.29 11.68 -8.27
CA THR A 57 17.10 11.90 -7.44
C THR A 57 16.49 10.58 -6.95
N LEU A 58 16.45 9.54 -7.80
CA LEU A 58 16.01 8.21 -7.39
C LEU A 58 16.91 7.63 -6.29
N THR A 59 18.24 7.76 -6.43
CA THR A 59 19.17 7.30 -5.39
C THR A 59 19.02 8.06 -4.07
N ALA A 60 18.69 9.35 -4.13
CA ALA A 60 18.40 10.15 -2.93
C ALA A 60 17.13 9.64 -2.21
N CYS A 61 16.06 9.35 -2.95
CA CYS A 61 14.84 8.76 -2.38
C CYS A 61 15.15 7.42 -1.69
N ASP A 62 15.98 6.56 -2.30
CA ASP A 62 16.35 5.26 -1.72
C ASP A 62 17.17 5.41 -0.41
N LEU A 63 18.04 6.42 -0.33
CA LEU A 63 18.77 6.77 0.90
C LEU A 63 17.83 7.25 2.01
N GLU A 64 16.88 8.13 1.71
CA GLU A 64 15.90 8.61 2.70
C GLU A 64 15.06 7.47 3.26
N LYS A 65 14.63 6.53 2.41
CA LYS A 65 13.96 5.30 2.84
C LYS A 65 14.82 4.51 3.82
N PHE A 66 16.10 4.29 3.48
CA PHE A 66 17.02 3.56 4.34
C PHE A 66 17.21 4.23 5.71
N TYR A 67 17.38 5.56 5.74
CA TYR A 67 17.46 6.31 6.99
C TYR A 67 16.17 6.26 7.82
N CYS A 68 15.01 6.35 7.18
CA CYS A 68 13.71 6.25 7.85
C CYS A 68 13.55 4.89 8.53
N TYR A 69 13.96 3.81 7.88
CA TYR A 69 13.98 2.48 8.49
C TYR A 69 15.01 2.34 9.60
N LEU A 70 16.22 2.87 9.41
CA LEU A 70 17.24 2.85 10.47
C LEU A 70 16.75 3.59 11.72
N ALA A 71 16.12 4.76 11.57
CA ALA A 71 15.56 5.52 12.68
C ALA A 71 14.42 4.80 13.40
N ARG A 72 13.78 3.81 12.77
CA ARG A 72 12.75 2.96 13.40
C ARG A 72 13.34 1.78 14.19
N ILE A 73 14.61 1.43 13.94
CA ILE A 73 15.32 0.30 14.59
C ILE A 73 16.03 0.74 15.88
N PHE A 74 16.48 1.99 15.98
CA PHE A 74 17.14 2.57 17.16
C PHE A 74 16.17 3.31 18.07
#